data_AF-A0A5A7N7L3-F1
#
_entry.id   AF-A0A5A7N7L3-F1
#
_cell.length_a   1.000
_cell.length_b   1.000
_cell.length_c   1.000
_cell.angle_alpha   90.00
_cell.angle_beta   90.00
_cell.angle_gamma   90.00
#
_symmetry.space_group_name_H-M   'P 1'
#
loop_
_entity.id
_entity.type
_entity.pdbx_description
1 polymer ?
#
loop_
_entity_poly.entity_id
_entity_poly.type
_entity_poly.pdbx_seq_one_letter_code
_entity_poly.pdbx_strand_id
1 'polypeptide(L)'
;MQVGASIMILFQLNYPAIAIAAIIYMGVAAMWYSPLALGRRWMDENRFGAEDIEQRGMFPALLYAFLAALILALGLALLAHLLGITHWFMGALMGLFVSLMISVPAALPVYVFENRSIRLFASMKACRCWR
;
A
#
# COMPACT_ATOMS: atom_id res chain seq x y z
N MET A 1 -35.57 -2.12 -4.00
CA MET A 1 -35.14 -2.53 -2.64
C MET A 1 -33.85 -3.36 -2.73
N GLN A 2 -32.73 -2.76 -3.14
CA GLN A 2 -31.44 -3.47 -3.28
C GLN A 2 -30.29 -2.72 -2.59
N VAL A 3 -30.41 -1.39 -2.47
CA VAL A 3 -29.47 -0.53 -1.74
C VAL A 3 -29.41 -0.84 -0.23
N GLY A 4 -30.50 -1.30 0.37
CA GLY A 4 -30.56 -1.65 1.80
C GLY A 4 -29.67 -2.85 2.17
N ALA A 5 -29.55 -3.84 1.27
CA ALA A 5 -28.71 -5.01 1.50
C ALA A 5 -27.21 -4.65 1.48
N SER A 6 -26.80 -3.75 0.58
CA SER A 6 -25.41 -3.31 0.46
C SER A 6 -24.92 -2.52 1.68
N ILE A 7 -25.79 -1.74 2.33
CA ILE A 7 -25.46 -0.99 3.55
C ILE A 7 -25.26 -1.92 4.74
N MET A 8 -26.05 -3.00 4.85
CA MET A 8 -25.90 -3.97 5.95
C MET A 8 -24.52 -4.64 5.97
N ILE A 9 -23.90 -4.83 4.80
CA ILE A 9 -22.55 -5.42 4.69
C ILE A 9 -21.53 -4.57 5.46
N LEU A 10 -21.61 -3.24 5.37
CA LEU A 10 -20.68 -2.35 6.06
C LEU A 10 -20.73 -2.57 7.58
N PHE A 11 -21.93 -2.70 8.14
CA PHE A 11 -22.12 -2.93 9.58
C PHE A 11 -21.73 -4.34 10.06
N GLN A 12 -21.58 -5.30 9.14
CA GLN A 12 -21.14 -6.67 9.44
C GLN A 12 -19.61 -6.82 9.42
N LEU A 13 -18.87 -5.79 9.01
CA LEU A 13 -17.41 -5.84 8.96
C LEU A 13 -16.79 -5.73 10.34
N ASN A 14 -15.69 -6.46 10.54
CA ASN A 14 -14.89 -6.38 11.75
C ASN A 14 -13.99 -5.13 11.71
N TYR A 15 -14.51 -3.99 12.17
CA TYR A 15 -13.78 -2.73 12.22
C TYR A 15 -12.46 -2.78 13.01
N PRO A 16 -12.37 -3.47 14.17
CA PRO A 16 -11.09 -3.69 14.83
C PRO A 16 -10.05 -4.38 13.94
N ALA A 17 -10.44 -5.39 13.18
CA ALA A 17 -9.53 -6.09 12.25
C ALA A 17 -9.05 -5.16 11.12
N ILE A 18 -9.90 -4.27 10.63
CA ILE A 18 -9.54 -3.26 9.60
C ILE A 18 -8.49 -2.29 10.15
N ALA A 19 -8.66 -1.80 11.39
CA ALA A 19 -7.69 -0.91 12.02
C ALA A 19 -6.33 -1.59 12.23
N ILE A 20 -6.33 -2.85 12.70
CA ILE A 20 -5.11 -3.64 12.87
C ILE A 20 -4.42 -3.88 11.52
N ALA A 21 -5.19 -4.20 10.46
CA ALA A 21 -4.64 -4.39 9.12
C ALA A 21 -3.96 -3.11 8.59
N ALA A 22 -4.55 -1.93 8.82
CA ALA A 22 -3.93 -0.66 8.45
C ALA A 22 -2.63 -0.39 9.22
N ILE A 23 -2.55 -0.75 10.50
CA ILE A 23 -1.32 -0.63 11.30
C ILE A 23 -0.24 -1.59 10.79
N ILE A 24 -0.59 -2.84 10.47
CA ILE A 24 0.36 -3.80 9.88
C ILE A 24 0.88 -3.28 8.54
N TYR A 25 0.01 -2.74 7.69
CA TYR A 25 0.41 -2.12 6.43
C TYR A 25 1.40 -0.96 6.65
N MET A 26 1.17 -0.11 7.66
CA MET A 26 2.12 0.94 8.04
C MET A 26 3.47 0.38 8.52
N GLY A 27 3.46 -0.71 9.28
CA GLY A 27 4.71 -1.39 9.68
C GLY A 27 5.50 -1.91 8.48
N VAL A 28 4.82 -2.57 7.52
CA VAL A 28 5.44 -3.05 6.28
C VAL A 28 5.94 -1.89 5.42
N ALA A 29 5.16 -0.81 5.31
CA ALA A 29 5.58 0.39 4.59
C ALA A 29 6.81 1.03 5.24
N ALA A 30 6.81 1.20 6.56
CA ALA A 30 7.95 1.74 7.29
C ALA A 30 9.21 0.88 7.13
N MET A 31 9.07 -0.44 7.14
CA MET A 31 10.17 -1.36 6.87
C MET A 31 10.76 -1.13 5.48
N TRP A 32 9.92 -0.90 4.46
CA TRP A 32 10.36 -0.62 3.09
C TRP A 32 11.23 0.65 2.98
N TYR A 33 10.84 1.71 3.67
CA TYR A 33 11.57 2.99 3.70
C TYR A 33 12.71 3.03 4.70
N SER A 34 12.87 2.01 5.54
CA SER A 34 13.95 1.97 6.50
C SER A 34 15.32 1.89 5.79
N PRO A 35 16.38 2.48 6.38
CA PRO A 35 17.72 2.42 5.82
C PRO A 35 18.32 1.00 5.80
N LEU A 36 17.67 0.03 6.44
CA LEU A 36 18.07 -1.38 6.48
C LEU A 36 17.54 -2.20 5.28
N ALA A 37 16.43 -1.80 4.66
CA ALA A 37 15.83 -2.51 3.53
C ALA A 37 16.16 -1.84 2.19
N LEU A 38 15.35 -0.86 1.77
CA LEU A 38 15.46 -0.20 0.47
C LEU A 38 15.51 1.33 0.57
N GLY A 39 15.43 1.89 1.79
CA GLY A 39 15.42 3.32 2.04
C GLY A 39 16.67 4.05 1.56
N ARG A 40 17.87 3.49 1.75
CA ARG A 40 19.13 4.10 1.29
C ARG A 40 19.16 4.27 -0.23
N ARG A 41 18.85 3.20 -0.97
CA ARG A 41 18.79 3.23 -2.44
C ARG A 41 17.72 4.20 -2.95
N TRP A 42 16.56 4.22 -2.30
CA TRP A 42 15.50 5.17 -2.63
C TRP A 42 15.93 6.63 -2.42
N MET A 43 16.61 6.94 -1.32
CA MET A 43 17.16 8.28 -1.07
C MET A 43 18.21 8.67 -2.12
N ASP A 44 19.16 7.77 -2.42
CA ASP A 44 20.22 7.99 -3.39
C ASP A 44 19.68 8.25 -4.81
N GLU A 45 18.68 7.47 -5.25
CA GLU A 45 18.03 7.63 -6.56
C GLU A 45 17.19 8.91 -6.66
N ASN A 46 16.54 9.31 -5.56
CA ASN A 46 15.77 10.54 -5.52
C ASN A 46 16.64 11.78 -5.27
N ARG A 47 17.90 11.60 -4.86
CA ARG A 47 18.82 12.64 -4.39
C ARG A 47 18.26 13.41 -3.19
N PHE A 48 17.54 12.71 -2.31
CA PHE A 48 17.07 13.30 -1.06
C PHE A 48 18.21 13.33 -0.04
N GLY A 49 18.55 14.52 0.45
CA GLY A 49 19.41 14.67 1.61
C GLY A 49 18.68 14.32 2.91
N ALA A 50 19.41 14.02 3.98
CA ALA A 50 18.82 13.82 5.31
C ALA A 50 18.02 15.07 5.75
N GLU A 51 18.52 16.26 5.40
CA GLU A 51 17.89 17.55 5.68
C GLU A 51 16.55 17.74 4.93
N ASP A 52 16.39 17.17 3.72
CA ASP A 52 15.14 17.27 2.96
C ASP A 52 14.00 16.48 3.62
N ILE A 53 14.32 15.36 4.28
CA ILE A 53 13.34 14.52 4.98
C ILE A 53 12.93 15.19 6.30
N GLU A 54 13.88 15.81 6.98
CA GLU A 54 13.65 16.51 8.25
C GLU A 54 12.80 17.78 8.04
N GLN A 55 13.04 18.54 6.97
CA GLN A 55 12.27 19.74 6.65
C GLN A 55 10.84 19.48 6.18
N ARG A 56 10.58 18.33 5.54
CA ARG A 56 9.26 18.03 4.95
C ARG A 56 8.18 17.61 5.95
N GLY A 57 8.54 17.42 7.22
CA GLY A 57 7.62 16.98 8.27
C GLY A 57 7.04 15.59 7.98
N MET A 58 7.42 14.59 8.76
CA MET A 58 6.95 13.22 8.51
C MET A 58 5.45 13.03 8.81
N PHE A 59 4.86 13.88 9.66
CA PHE A 59 3.51 13.69 10.19
C PHE A 59 2.39 13.75 9.13
N PRO A 60 2.32 14.76 8.23
CA PRO A 60 1.30 14.78 7.19
C PRO A 60 1.40 13.57 6.25
N ALA A 61 2.61 13.17 5.88
CA ALA A 61 2.84 12.02 5.01
C ALA A 61 2.39 10.70 5.67
N LEU A 62 2.70 10.52 6.96
CA LEU A 62 2.22 9.38 7.75
C LEU A 62 0.70 9.35 7.86
N LEU A 63 0.06 10.51 8.07
CA LEU A 63 -1.40 10.61 8.16
C LEU A 63 -2.06 10.24 6.84
N TYR A 64 -1.59 10.79 5.71
CA TYR A 64 -2.11 10.43 4.39
C TYR A 64 -1.90 8.94 4.08
N ALA A 65 -0.73 8.39 4.44
CA ALA A 65 -0.43 6.98 4.24
C ALA A 65 -1.34 6.08 5.09
N PHE A 66 -1.64 6.47 6.33
CA PHE A 66 -2.56 5.76 7.21
C PHE A 66 -4.01 5.80 6.70
N LEU A 67 -4.49 6.96 6.23
CA LEU A 67 -5.82 7.08 5.61
C LEU A 67 -5.95 6.22 4.36
N ALA A 68 -4.92 6.21 3.51
CA ALA A 68 -4.87 5.33 2.34
C ALA A 68 -4.87 3.84 2.75
N ALA A 69 -4.16 3.49 3.82
CA ALA A 69 -4.16 2.12 4.37
C ALA A 69 -5.55 1.70 4.88
N LEU A 70 -6.29 2.59 5.53
CA LEU A 70 -7.66 2.32 5.97
C LEU A 70 -8.61 2.10 4.80
N ILE A 71 -8.52 2.91 3.75
CA ILE A 71 -9.33 2.74 2.53
C ILE A 71 -9.04 1.39 1.87
N LEU A 72 -7.76 1.02 1.75
CA LEU A 72 -7.35 -0.26 1.19
C LEU A 72 -7.84 -1.44 2.05
N ALA A 73 -7.66 -1.35 3.37
CA ALA A 73 -8.10 -2.38 4.31
C ALA A 73 -9.63 -2.57 4.29
N LEU A 74 -10.39 -1.49 4.16
CA LEU A 74 -11.84 -1.54 3.98
C LEU A 74 -12.23 -2.25 2.68
N GLY A 75 -11.56 -1.93 1.57
CA GLY A 75 -11.79 -2.58 0.28
C GLY A 75 -11.50 -4.09 0.33
N LEU A 76 -10.40 -4.49 0.98
CA LEU A 76 -10.06 -5.90 1.17
C LEU A 76 -11.02 -6.62 2.12
N ALA A 77 -11.51 -5.95 3.17
CA ALA A 77 -12.49 -6.51 4.09
C ALA A 77 -13.84 -6.77 3.38
N LEU A 78 -14.26 -5.86 2.51
CA LEU A 78 -15.44 -6.05 1.65
C LEU A 78 -15.25 -7.22 0.69
N LEU A 79 -14.11 -7.30 0.03
CA LEU A 79 -13.80 -8.40 -0.89
C LEU A 79 -13.78 -9.74 -0.15
N ALA A 80 -13.16 -9.80 1.03
CA ALA A 80 -13.15 -10.99 1.88
C ALA A 80 -14.57 -11.42 2.28
N HIS A 81 -15.42 -10.47 2.66
CA HIS A 81 -16.82 -10.75 3.00
C HIS A 81 -17.61 -11.30 1.81
N LEU A 82 -17.47 -10.70 0.63
CA LEU A 82 -18.14 -11.15 -0.60
C LEU A 82 -17.69 -12.54 -1.05
N LEU A 83 -16.41 -12.88 -0.81
CA LEU A 83 -15.84 -14.19 -1.11
C LEU A 83 -16.07 -15.22 0.00
N GLY A 84 -16.75 -14.84 1.10
CA GLY A 84 -17.00 -15.74 2.23
C GLY A 84 -15.74 -16.13 3.00
N ILE A 85 -14.66 -15.34 2.91
CA ILE A 85 -13.39 -15.61 3.58
C ILE A 85 -13.51 -15.20 5.06
N THR A 86 -13.55 -16.20 5.95
CA THR A 86 -13.67 -15.99 7.39
C THR A 86 -12.34 -16.20 8.14
N HIS A 87 -11.40 -16.95 7.55
CA HIS A 87 -10.10 -17.21 8.14
C HIS A 87 -9.09 -16.10 7.84
N TRP A 88 -8.43 -15.59 8.90
CA TRP A 88 -7.43 -14.52 8.81
C TRP A 88 -6.26 -14.85 7.86
N PHE A 89 -5.82 -16.11 7.84
CA PHE A 89 -4.70 -16.55 6.97
C PHE A 89 -5.07 -16.49 5.49
N MET A 90 -6.28 -16.91 5.14
CA MET A 90 -6.80 -16.80 3.77
C MET A 90 -6.98 -15.34 3.35
N GLY A 91 -7.43 -14.48 4.28
CA GLY A 91 -7.50 -13.04 4.04
C GLY A 91 -6.12 -12.41 3.77
N ALA A 92 -5.10 -12.82 4.53
CA ALA A 92 -3.72 -12.37 4.31
C ALA A 92 -3.17 -12.83 2.96
N LEU A 93 -3.40 -14.09 2.57
CA LEU A 93 -2.99 -14.62 1.28
C LEU A 93 -3.69 -13.93 0.12
N MET A 94 -4.99 -13.65 0.26
CA MET A 94 -5.76 -12.86 -0.71
C MET A 94 -5.18 -11.44 -0.84
N GLY A 95 -4.91 -10.77 0.28
CA GLY A 95 -4.31 -9.43 0.27
C GLY A 95 -2.95 -9.42 -0.44
N LEU A 96 -2.10 -10.41 -0.17
CA LEU A 96 -0.83 -10.59 -0.86
C LEU A 96 -1.05 -10.80 -2.37
N PHE A 97 -1.93 -11.71 -2.74
CA PHE A 97 -2.24 -12.00 -4.14
C PHE A 97 -2.74 -10.76 -4.90
N VAL A 98 -3.72 -10.05 -4.34
CA VAL A 98 -4.27 -8.81 -4.91
C VAL A 98 -3.18 -7.75 -5.04
N SER A 99 -2.35 -7.58 -4.02
CA SER A 99 -1.26 -6.58 -4.06
C SER A 99 -0.25 -6.87 -5.17
N LEU A 100 0.12 -8.14 -5.39
CA LEU A 100 1.05 -8.53 -6.45
C LEU A 100 0.42 -8.39 -7.84
N MET A 101 -0.82 -8.85 -8.00
CA MET A 101 -1.53 -8.82 -9.28
C MET A 101 -1.90 -7.41 -9.74
N ILE A 102 -2.01 -6.45 -8.82
CA ILE A 102 -2.23 -5.05 -9.18
C ILE A 102 -0.91 -4.32 -9.36
N SER A 103 0.04 -4.48 -8.42
CA SER A 103 1.27 -3.69 -8.43
C SER A 103 2.17 -4.03 -9.62
N VAL A 104 2.28 -5.31 -10.00
CA VAL A 104 3.18 -5.72 -11.07
C VAL A 104 2.71 -5.20 -12.44
N PRO A 105 1.45 -5.41 -12.86
CA PRO A 105 0.97 -4.89 -14.15
C PRO A 105 0.80 -3.38 -14.16
N ALA A 106 0.58 -2.73 -13.02
CA ALA A 106 0.54 -1.26 -12.95
C ALA A 106 1.93 -0.65 -13.18
N ALA A 107 2.98 -1.30 -12.67
CA ALA A 107 4.35 -0.82 -12.81
C ALA A 107 4.95 -1.15 -14.18
N LEU A 108 4.70 -2.35 -14.72
CA LEU A 108 5.40 -2.86 -15.90
C LEU A 108 5.38 -1.90 -17.13
N PRO A 109 4.25 -1.31 -17.55
CA PRO A 109 4.22 -0.41 -18.70
C PRO A 109 5.03 0.86 -18.48
N VAL A 110 5.04 1.40 -17.26
CA VAL A 110 5.84 2.59 -16.91
C VAL A 110 7.32 2.31 -17.16
N TYR A 111 7.82 1.16 -16.72
CA TYR A 111 9.22 0.78 -16.93
C TYR A 111 9.54 0.52 -18.41
N VAL A 112 8.64 -0.15 -19.13
CA VAL A 112 8.82 -0.50 -20.55
C VAL A 112 8.81 0.77 -21.42
N PHE A 113 7.87 1.69 -21.19
CA PHE A 113 7.79 2.92 -21.98
C PHE A 113 8.86 3.95 -21.61
N GLU A 114 9.31 4.00 -20.35
CA GLU A 114 10.42 4.88 -19.94
C GLU A 114 11.81 4.28 -20.22
N ASN A 115 11.89 3.07 -20.80
CA ASN A 115 13.14 2.34 -21.05
C ASN A 115 14.05 2.24 -19.79
N ARG A 116 13.41 2.09 -18.62
CA ARG A 116 14.07 2.02 -17.31
C ARG A 116 14.53 0.58 -17.06
N SER A 117 15.74 0.39 -16.55
CA SER A 117 16.27 -0.97 -16.30
C SER A 117 15.40 -1.74 -15.28
N ILE A 118 15.17 -3.04 -15.51
CA ILE A 118 14.41 -3.93 -14.62
C ILE A 118 14.97 -4.03 -13.19
N ARG A 119 16.23 -3.62 -12.99
CA ARG A 119 16.86 -3.52 -11.66
C ARG A 119 16.20 -2.43 -10.79
N LEU A 120 15.52 -1.44 -11.41
CA LEU A 120 14.70 -0.41 -10.74
C LEU A 120 13.34 -0.93 -10.27
N PHE A 121 12.84 -2.04 -10.82
CA PHE A 121 11.54 -2.59 -10.43
C PHE A 121 11.55 -3.06 -8.96
N ALA A 122 12.69 -3.58 -8.49
CA ALA A 122 12.87 -4.02 -7.11
C ALA A 122 12.95 -2.86 -6.10
N SER A 123 13.31 -1.63 -6.52
CA SER A 123 13.39 -0.43 -5.66
C SER A 123 12.11 0.43 -5.67
N MET A 124 11.10 0.01 -6.44
CA MET A 124 9.72 0.54 -6.54
C MET A 124 9.43 1.83 -5.74
N LYS A 125 9.94 2.95 -6.25
CA LYS A 125 9.36 4.32 -6.22
C LYS A 125 10.32 5.31 -6.89
N ALA A 126 10.41 5.23 -8.21
CA ALA A 126 10.89 6.33 -9.03
C ALA A 126 9.71 7.25 -9.38
N CYS A 127 9.15 7.96 -8.39
CA CYS A 127 8.29 9.11 -8.69
C CYS A 127 9.18 10.27 -9.15
N ARG A 128 9.51 10.29 -10.45
CA ARG A 128 10.02 11.49 -11.12
C ARG A 128 9.29 11.65 -12.46
N CYS A 129 7.97 11.77 -12.40
CA CYS A 129 7.14 12.09 -13.56
C CYS A 129 6.34 13.41 -13.41
N TRP A 130 6.65 14.22 -12.40
CA TRP A 130 6.13 15.58 -12.27
C TRP A 130 7.28 16.56 -12.04
N ARG A 131 8.00 16.87 -13.12
CA ARG A 131 8.68 18.15 -13.30
C ARG A 131 8.71 18.48 -14.78
#